data_AF-A0A8C8A0A1-F1
#
_entry.id   AF-A0A8C8A0A1-F1
#
_cell.length_a   1.000
_cell.length_b   1.000
_cell.length_c   1.000
_cell.angle_alpha   90.00
_cell.angle_beta   90.00
_cell.angle_gamma   90.00
#
_symmetry.space_group_name_H-M   'P 1'
#
loop_
_entity.id
_entity.type
_entity.pdbx_description
1 polymer ?
#
loop_
_entity_poly.entity_id
_entity_poly.type
_entity_poly.pdbx_seq_one_letter_code
_entity_poly.pdbx_strand_id
1 'polypeptide(L)'
;MRHRTNRGSGRMDVSAMYLMLTLALSVLCHPHVALGGRAQRRQRQAEETLRPYIGRVQPERLCELLKCHSPVGSWCQVVPENGILKPKCVCPQSCPRQREPVCSVLGKTYGNECFLHKEACRKRRRTGLAHMGPCLVSKSECSEEELGQFPFRLLDWFLLLTRMGKSYVPAALPQSCLSYAQRTQLAQERFNLLDKNKDGKLSRRDLKKLQYKRMPLEHCAEPFFKSCDRNKNRKVTLKEWTNCLVDRSEDWFYHFMSVKMGSPKLCTTIKGREEKQT
;
A
#
# COMPACT_ATOMS: atom_id res chain seq x y z
N MET A 1 93.98 -7.92 25.41
CA MET A 1 93.31 -6.62 25.21
C MET A 1 92.46 -6.66 23.95
N ARG A 2 91.36 -5.90 23.96
CA ARG A 2 90.24 -5.91 23.02
C ARG A 2 90.63 -5.59 21.57
N HIS A 3 89.92 -6.21 20.62
CA HIS A 3 88.94 -5.60 19.71
C HIS A 3 88.95 -6.31 18.35
N ARG A 4 87.83 -6.94 17.99
CA ARG A 4 87.42 -7.07 16.59
C ARG A 4 85.90 -7.00 16.49
N THR A 5 85.48 -5.94 15.83
CA THR A 5 84.17 -5.69 15.23
C THR A 5 83.69 -6.88 14.39
N ASN A 6 82.41 -7.23 14.48
CA ASN A 6 81.76 -7.98 13.41
C ASN A 6 80.38 -7.39 13.08
N ARG A 7 80.22 -7.00 11.81
CA ARG A 7 78.95 -6.62 11.19
C ARG A 7 78.13 -7.89 11.01
N GLY A 8 77.03 -8.01 11.76
CA GLY A 8 75.99 -9.00 11.49
C GLY A 8 75.04 -8.48 10.43
N SER A 9 75.20 -8.98 9.20
CA SER A 9 74.18 -8.93 8.15
C SER A 9 72.99 -9.79 8.58
N GLY A 10 71.92 -9.15 9.05
CA GLY A 10 70.67 -9.84 9.40
C GLY A 10 69.93 -10.25 8.13
N ARG A 11 70.16 -11.48 7.65
CA ARG A 11 69.21 -12.17 6.78
C ARG A 11 67.95 -12.42 7.60
N MET A 12 66.87 -11.74 7.25
CA MET A 12 65.55 -11.98 7.83
C MET A 12 65.08 -13.38 7.45
N ASP A 13 64.70 -14.13 8.47
CA ASP A 13 64.21 -15.50 8.41
C ASP A 13 62.89 -15.54 7.60
N VAL A 14 62.83 -16.40 6.59
CA VAL A 14 61.69 -16.53 5.65
C VAL A 14 60.40 -16.91 6.39
N SER A 15 60.52 -17.47 7.60
CA SER A 15 59.41 -17.78 8.50
C SER A 15 58.70 -16.52 9.05
N ALA A 16 59.44 -15.44 9.32
CA ALA A 16 58.87 -14.18 9.82
C ALA A 16 58.06 -13.42 8.74
N MET A 17 58.41 -13.61 7.46
CA MET A 17 57.70 -13.00 6.34
C MET A 17 56.33 -13.68 6.09
N TYR A 18 56.22 -14.98 6.37
CA TYR A 18 54.96 -15.73 6.25
C TYR A 18 53.98 -15.42 7.40
N LEU A 19 54.47 -15.17 8.62
CA LEU A 19 53.61 -14.75 9.74
C LEU A 19 53.04 -13.35 9.52
N MET A 20 53.80 -12.43 8.93
CA MET A 20 53.31 -11.08 8.61
C MET A 20 52.35 -11.06 7.40
N LEU A 21 52.50 -11.98 6.43
CA LEU A 21 51.52 -12.11 5.33
C LEU A 21 50.20 -12.76 5.79
N THR A 22 50.24 -13.70 6.73
CA THR A 22 49.03 -14.34 7.26
C THR A 22 48.25 -13.42 8.23
N LEU A 23 48.94 -12.51 8.92
CA LEU A 23 48.30 -11.43 9.70
C LEU A 23 47.82 -10.26 8.83
N ALA A 24 48.37 -10.05 7.62
CA ALA A 24 47.88 -9.04 6.69
C ALA A 24 46.66 -9.51 5.86
N LEU A 25 46.47 -10.82 5.69
CA LEU A 25 45.32 -11.40 4.99
C LEU A 25 44.04 -11.50 5.85
N SER A 26 44.13 -11.30 7.16
CA SER A 26 42.96 -11.27 8.06
C SER A 26 42.38 -9.87 8.30
N VAL A 27 43.00 -8.80 7.78
CA VAL A 27 42.57 -7.40 8.00
C VAL A 27 41.88 -6.76 6.78
N LEU A 28 41.81 -7.43 5.63
CA LEU A 28 41.12 -6.92 4.42
C LEU A 28 39.74 -7.56 4.14
N CYS A 29 39.06 -8.02 5.18
CA CYS A 29 37.62 -8.24 5.11
C CYS A 29 36.91 -7.70 6.36
N HIS A 30 36.85 -6.37 6.47
CA HIS A 30 35.64 -5.74 6.99
C HIS A 30 34.94 -5.00 5.85
N PRO A 31 34.27 -5.72 4.93
CA PRO A 31 33.03 -5.16 4.46
C PRO A 31 32.09 -5.23 5.66
N HIS A 32 31.87 -4.09 6.31
CA HIS A 32 30.56 -3.83 6.92
C HIS A 32 29.50 -3.74 5.79
N VAL A 33 29.46 -4.72 4.88
CA VAL A 33 28.29 -5.02 4.07
C VAL A 33 27.34 -5.62 5.07
N ALA A 34 26.63 -4.75 5.78
CA ALA A 34 25.43 -5.11 6.48
C ALA A 34 24.57 -5.88 5.47
N LEU A 35 24.52 -7.21 5.64
CA LEU A 35 23.66 -8.16 4.93
C LEU A 35 22.21 -7.82 5.26
N GLY A 36 21.76 -6.66 4.78
CA GLY A 36 20.38 -6.25 4.83
C GLY A 36 19.58 -7.22 3.96
N GLY A 37 18.54 -7.79 4.54
CA GLY A 37 17.53 -8.54 3.80
C GLY A 37 17.01 -7.74 2.60
N ARG A 38 16.31 -8.43 1.67
CA ARG A 38 15.78 -7.84 0.43
C ARG A 38 15.01 -6.53 0.66
N ALA A 39 14.30 -6.42 1.79
CA ALA A 39 13.57 -5.22 2.19
C ALA A 39 14.48 -4.04 2.58
N GLN A 40 15.56 -4.26 3.33
CA GLN A 40 16.53 -3.21 3.66
C GLN A 40 17.24 -2.69 2.40
N ARG A 41 17.62 -3.57 1.47
CA ARG A 41 18.23 -3.17 0.19
C ARG A 41 17.30 -2.27 -0.63
N ARG A 42 16.02 -2.66 -0.75
CA ARG A 42 15.00 -1.84 -1.42
C ARG A 42 14.76 -0.50 -0.73
N GLN A 43 14.80 -0.47 0.60
CA GLN A 43 14.67 0.78 1.36
C GLN A 43 15.82 1.74 1.03
N ARG A 44 17.08 1.26 1.07
CA ARG A 44 18.26 2.09 0.75
C ARG A 44 18.18 2.65 -0.67
N GLN A 45 17.84 1.81 -1.65
CA GLN A 45 17.69 2.25 -3.04
C GLN A 45 16.61 3.33 -3.19
N ALA A 46 15.47 3.18 -2.49
CA ALA A 46 14.39 4.17 -2.52
C ALA A 46 14.83 5.52 -1.91
N GLU A 47 15.56 5.50 -0.79
CA GLU A 47 16.11 6.70 -0.16
C GLU A 47 17.20 7.35 -1.02
N GLU A 48 18.10 6.57 -1.63
CA GLU A 48 19.15 7.05 -2.52
C GLU A 48 18.58 7.73 -3.77
N THR A 49 17.49 7.18 -4.33
CA THR A 49 16.80 7.77 -5.49
C THR A 49 16.29 9.18 -5.20
N LEU A 50 15.90 9.47 -3.95
CA LEU A 50 15.41 10.79 -3.54
C LEU A 50 16.51 11.74 -3.07
N ARG A 51 17.73 11.24 -2.82
CA ARG A 51 18.86 12.03 -2.31
C ARG A 51 19.14 13.30 -3.13
N PRO A 52 19.08 13.31 -4.48
CA PRO A 52 19.30 14.52 -5.26
C PRO A 52 18.27 15.64 -5.02
N TYR A 53 17.08 15.32 -4.52
CA TYR A 53 15.99 16.29 -4.33
C TYR A 53 15.92 16.89 -2.92
N ILE A 54 16.68 16.33 -1.97
CA ILE A 54 16.76 16.83 -0.60
C ILE A 54 17.31 18.26 -0.62
N GLY A 55 16.58 19.20 0.02
CA GLY A 55 16.93 20.63 0.04
C GLY A 55 16.56 21.40 -1.23
N ARG A 56 16.07 20.73 -2.28
CA ARG A 56 15.62 21.35 -3.54
C ARG A 56 14.09 21.29 -3.73
N VAL A 57 13.44 20.35 -3.05
CA VAL A 57 12.00 20.11 -3.13
C VAL A 57 11.43 20.12 -1.71
N GLN A 58 10.17 20.53 -1.57
CA GLN A 58 9.44 20.48 -0.31
C GLN A 58 9.51 19.06 0.30
N PRO A 59 9.95 18.92 1.58
CA PRO A 59 10.13 17.62 2.21
C PRO A 59 8.89 16.72 2.21
N GLU A 60 7.70 17.31 2.29
CA GLU A 60 6.41 16.63 2.30
C GLU A 60 6.18 15.90 0.97
N ARG A 61 6.51 16.56 -0.17
CA ARG A 61 6.44 15.97 -1.51
C ARG A 61 7.42 14.81 -1.67
N LEU A 62 8.56 14.86 -1.00
CA LEU A 62 9.49 13.74 -1.00
C LEU A 62 8.93 12.53 -0.24
N CYS A 63 8.15 12.76 0.81
CA CYS A 63 7.45 11.67 1.51
C CYS A 63 6.33 11.03 0.69
N GLU A 64 5.64 11.78 -0.17
CA GLU A 64 4.67 11.23 -1.12
C GLU A 64 5.33 10.25 -2.12
N LEU A 65 6.60 10.47 -2.46
CA LEU A 65 7.37 9.64 -3.39
C LEU A 65 8.07 8.45 -2.70
N LEU A 66 8.45 8.60 -1.42
CA LEU A 66 9.23 7.59 -0.70
C LEU A 66 8.39 6.37 -0.31
N LYS A 67 8.73 5.21 -0.87
CA LYS A 67 8.09 3.93 -0.52
C LYS A 67 8.82 3.24 0.63
N CYS A 68 8.13 3.06 1.75
CA CYS A 68 8.69 2.38 2.91
C CYS A 68 8.65 0.85 2.78
N HIS A 69 9.83 0.26 2.58
CA HIS A 69 10.10 -1.17 2.48
C HIS A 69 10.58 -1.77 3.80
N SER A 70 11.32 -1.01 4.60
CA SER A 70 11.87 -1.47 5.87
C SER A 70 11.96 -0.32 6.88
N PRO A 71 11.54 -0.51 8.15
CA PRO A 71 10.85 -1.69 8.69
C PRO A 71 9.43 -1.86 8.12
N VAL A 72 8.90 -3.08 8.10
CA VAL A 72 7.57 -3.34 7.51
C VAL A 72 6.48 -2.63 8.32
N GLY A 73 5.62 -1.88 7.64
CA GLY A 73 4.55 -1.09 8.26
C GLY A 73 4.96 0.33 8.62
N SER A 74 6.23 0.71 8.41
CA SER A 74 6.67 2.12 8.50
C SER A 74 6.02 3.00 7.44
N TRP A 75 6.01 4.29 7.74
CA TRP A 75 5.47 5.35 6.90
C TRP A 75 6.49 6.49 6.80
N CYS A 76 6.39 7.31 5.76
CA CYS A 76 7.33 8.42 5.58
C CYS A 76 6.93 9.59 6.45
N GLN A 77 7.87 10.09 7.25
CA GLN A 77 7.75 11.33 8.00
C GLN A 77 8.96 12.22 7.68
N VAL A 78 8.72 13.53 7.64
CA VAL A 78 9.78 14.53 7.54
C VAL A 78 10.45 14.65 8.90
N VAL A 79 11.77 14.41 8.94
CA VAL A 79 12.57 14.54 10.17
C VAL A 79 13.70 15.54 9.96
N PRO A 80 14.00 16.39 10.96
CA PRO A 80 15.17 17.24 10.93
C PRO A 80 16.43 16.41 11.23
N GLU A 81 17.40 16.43 10.31
CA GLU A 81 18.70 15.77 10.48
C GLU A 81 19.80 16.75 10.05
N ASN A 82 20.63 17.19 11.01
CA ASN A 82 21.70 18.19 10.80
C ASN A 82 21.20 19.51 10.18
N GLY A 83 20.04 20.00 10.66
CA GLY A 83 19.43 21.24 10.14
C GLY A 83 18.74 21.10 8.77
N ILE A 84 18.74 19.90 8.18
CA ILE A 84 18.08 19.62 6.90
C ILE A 84 16.88 18.72 7.13
N LEU A 85 15.72 19.12 6.60
CA LEU A 85 14.50 18.31 6.61
C LEU A 85 14.63 17.18 5.57
N LYS A 86 14.51 15.94 6.03
CA LYS A 86 14.64 14.74 5.18
C LYS A 86 13.44 13.81 5.33
N PRO A 87 13.00 13.17 4.24
CA PRO A 87 12.00 12.11 4.31
C PRO A 87 12.64 10.85 4.92
N LYS A 88 12.03 10.28 5.96
CA LYS A 88 12.47 9.03 6.58
C LYS A 88 11.31 8.10 6.85
N CYS A 89 11.52 6.80 6.63
CA CYS A 89 10.55 5.78 6.98
C CYS A 89 10.64 5.45 8.47
N VAL A 90 9.59 5.80 9.22
CA VAL A 90 9.59 5.72 10.68
C VAL A 90 8.54 4.76 11.22
N CYS A 91 8.83 4.18 12.37
CA CYS A 91 7.85 3.47 13.20
C CYS A 91 7.62 4.26 14.50
N PRO A 92 6.45 4.90 14.66
CA PRO A 92 6.18 5.72 15.83
C PRO A 92 6.23 4.90 17.13
N GLN A 93 7.03 5.34 18.09
CA GLN A 93 7.07 4.74 19.44
C GLN A 93 6.06 5.40 20.38
N SER A 94 5.87 6.71 20.24
CA SER A 94 4.86 7.52 20.91
C SER A 94 3.98 8.20 19.86
N CYS A 95 2.77 8.60 20.27
CA CYS A 95 1.84 9.35 19.41
C CYS A 95 1.26 10.52 20.20
N PRO A 96 0.96 11.65 19.53
CA PRO A 96 0.30 12.77 20.17
C PRO A 96 -1.09 12.35 20.67
N ARG A 97 -1.56 13.00 21.74
CA ARG A 97 -2.89 12.76 22.32
C ARG A 97 -4.02 13.50 21.60
N GLN A 98 -3.69 14.28 20.56
CA GLN A 98 -4.64 14.99 19.72
C GLN A 98 -5.63 14.01 19.08
N ARG A 99 -6.92 14.36 19.16
CA ARG A 99 -8.02 13.57 18.65
C ARG A 99 -8.41 14.08 17.26
N GLU A 100 -7.75 13.53 16.27
CA GLU A 100 -8.02 13.75 14.84
C GLU A 100 -8.29 12.40 14.22
N PRO A 101 -9.50 11.85 14.40
CA PRO A 101 -9.76 10.47 14.06
C PRO A 101 -9.50 10.21 12.58
N VAL A 102 -9.05 9.00 12.27
CA VAL A 102 -8.83 8.55 10.90
C VAL A 102 -9.41 7.16 10.68
N CYS A 103 -9.83 6.88 9.46
CA CYS A 103 -10.25 5.55 9.04
C CYS A 103 -9.14 4.88 8.24
N SER A 104 -8.78 3.65 8.61
CA SER A 104 -7.90 2.83 7.78
C SER A 104 -8.64 2.17 6.61
N VAL A 105 -7.91 1.76 5.58
CA VAL A 105 -8.43 0.88 4.48
C VAL A 105 -8.97 -0.46 4.96
N LEU A 106 -8.87 -0.73 6.26
CA LEU A 106 -9.36 -1.92 6.93
C LEU A 106 -10.62 -1.65 7.78
N GLY A 107 -11.31 -0.51 7.60
CA GLY A 107 -12.54 -0.15 8.32
C GLY A 107 -12.37 0.00 9.83
N LYS A 108 -11.14 0.21 10.31
CA LYS A 108 -10.85 0.47 11.72
C LYS A 108 -10.56 1.95 11.92
N THR A 109 -11.31 2.59 12.82
CA THR A 109 -11.07 3.95 13.32
C THR A 109 -9.87 3.97 14.26
N TYR A 110 -8.98 4.94 14.07
CA TYR A 110 -7.89 5.27 14.99
C TYR A 110 -8.09 6.68 15.51
N GLY A 111 -7.60 6.98 16.72
CA GLY A 111 -7.71 8.31 17.31
C GLY A 111 -6.94 9.40 16.55
N ASN A 112 -5.91 9.00 15.80
CA ASN A 112 -5.18 9.80 14.81
C ASN A 112 -4.32 8.92 13.89
N GLU A 113 -3.76 9.53 12.84
CA GLU A 113 -2.91 8.87 11.85
C GLU A 113 -1.66 8.22 12.46
N CYS A 114 -1.07 8.83 13.49
CA CYS A 114 0.06 8.22 14.20
C CYS A 114 -0.31 6.87 14.81
N PHE A 115 -1.48 6.75 15.46
CA PHE A 115 -1.92 5.48 16.05
C PHE A 115 -2.15 4.39 14.98
N LEU A 116 -2.60 4.77 13.78
CA LEU A 116 -2.73 3.86 12.64
C LEU A 116 -1.35 3.30 12.26
N HIS A 117 -0.35 4.16 12.04
CA HIS A 117 1.00 3.75 11.66
C HIS A 117 1.75 3.00 12.77
N LYS A 118 1.54 3.38 14.03
CA LYS A 118 2.07 2.67 15.19
C LYS A 118 1.58 1.22 15.22
N GLU A 119 0.29 0.98 15.00
CA GLU A 119 -0.24 -0.38 14.91
C GLU A 119 0.31 -1.13 13.69
N ALA A 120 0.38 -0.47 12.53
CA ALA A 120 0.92 -1.05 11.29
C ALA A 120 2.35 -1.58 11.47
N CYS A 121 3.23 -0.76 12.07
CA CYS A 121 4.59 -1.14 12.43
C CYS A 121 4.64 -2.28 13.44
N ARG A 122 3.89 -2.18 14.55
CA ARG A 122 3.88 -3.21 15.60
C ARG A 122 3.46 -4.57 15.05
N LYS A 123 2.48 -4.58 14.14
CA LYS A 123 1.98 -5.80 13.48
C LYS A 123 2.79 -6.22 12.26
N ARG A 124 3.85 -5.49 11.90
CA ARG A 124 4.65 -5.69 10.67
C ARG A 124 3.77 -5.82 9.43
N ARG A 125 2.73 -4.99 9.32
CA ARG A 125 1.73 -5.05 8.25
C ARG A 125 1.43 -3.66 7.71
N ARG A 126 1.62 -3.46 6.42
CA ARG A 126 1.20 -2.23 5.73
C ARG A 126 -0.30 -2.05 5.86
N THR A 127 -0.70 -0.90 6.40
CA THR A 127 -2.10 -0.51 6.58
C THR A 127 -2.21 0.91 6.05
N GLY A 128 -3.03 1.14 5.02
CA GLY A 128 -3.24 2.45 4.44
C GLY A 128 -4.29 3.27 5.19
N LEU A 129 -4.18 4.59 5.08
CA LEU A 129 -5.25 5.54 5.41
C LEU A 129 -6.34 5.45 4.31
N ALA A 130 -7.60 5.34 4.69
CA ALA A 130 -8.73 5.42 3.77
C ALA A 130 -9.22 6.85 3.63
N HIS A 131 -9.57 7.48 4.76
CA HIS A 131 -9.99 8.88 4.81
C HIS A 131 -9.76 9.47 6.20
N MET A 132 -9.74 10.79 6.27
CA MET A 132 -9.78 11.55 7.52
C MET A 132 -11.16 11.44 8.17
N GLY A 133 -11.23 11.55 9.49
CA GLY A 133 -12.45 11.31 10.27
C GLY A 133 -12.56 9.85 10.74
N PRO A 134 -13.48 9.56 11.69
CA PRO A 134 -13.73 8.19 12.08
C PRO A 134 -14.20 7.37 10.88
N CYS A 135 -13.95 6.07 10.86
CA CYS A 135 -14.67 5.21 9.92
C CYS A 135 -16.16 5.47 10.08
N LEU A 136 -16.87 5.39 8.97
CA LEU A 136 -18.32 5.44 8.94
C LEU A 136 -18.82 4.15 9.60
N VAL A 137 -18.75 4.07 10.93
CA VAL A 137 -19.20 2.90 11.68
C VAL A 137 -20.70 2.92 11.65
N SER A 138 -21.23 1.98 10.89
CA SER A 138 -22.65 1.79 10.78
C SER A 138 -23.28 1.21 12.05
N LYS A 139 -24.03 2.04 12.76
CA LYS A 139 -25.21 1.64 13.54
C LYS A 139 -26.52 2.05 12.85
N SER A 140 -26.44 2.75 11.72
CA SER A 140 -27.60 3.14 10.92
C SER A 140 -28.00 2.02 9.97
N GLU A 141 -29.31 1.87 9.77
CA GLU A 141 -29.86 1.14 8.63
C GLU A 141 -29.29 1.73 7.34
N CYS A 142 -28.98 0.88 6.36
CA CYS A 142 -28.50 1.32 5.05
C CYS A 142 -29.62 2.11 4.36
N SER A 143 -29.39 3.39 4.07
CA SER A 143 -30.39 4.19 3.36
C SER A 143 -30.49 3.75 1.90
N GLU A 144 -31.60 4.07 1.23
CA GLU A 144 -31.78 3.78 -0.19
C GLU A 144 -30.68 4.44 -1.06
N GLU A 145 -30.26 5.65 -0.68
CA GLU A 145 -29.18 6.37 -1.37
C GLU A 145 -27.81 5.69 -1.19
N GLU A 146 -27.53 5.18 0.02
CA GLU A 146 -26.31 4.42 0.30
C GLU A 146 -26.32 3.06 -0.41
N LEU A 147 -27.48 2.39 -0.42
CA LEU A 147 -27.67 1.10 -1.08
C LEU A 147 -27.49 1.23 -2.60
N GLY A 148 -27.92 2.34 -3.19
CA GLY A 148 -27.69 2.66 -4.60
C GLY A 148 -26.20 2.87 -4.93
N GLN A 149 -25.45 3.52 -4.05
CA GLN A 149 -24.01 3.78 -4.21
C GLN A 149 -23.13 2.56 -3.98
N PHE A 150 -23.60 1.62 -3.18
CA PHE A 150 -22.83 0.48 -2.69
C PHE A 150 -22.16 -0.36 -3.79
N PRO A 151 -22.84 -0.76 -4.89
CA PRO A 151 -22.24 -1.57 -5.95
C PRO A 151 -21.02 -0.90 -6.59
N PHE A 152 -21.14 0.40 -6.84
CA PHE A 152 -20.10 1.22 -7.47
C PHE A 152 -18.87 1.30 -6.56
N ARG A 153 -19.07 1.62 -5.28
CA ARG A 153 -17.99 1.67 -4.27
C ARG A 153 -17.33 0.31 -4.06
N LEU A 154 -18.09 -0.77 -4.16
CA LEU A 154 -17.58 -2.13 -4.04
C LEU A 154 -16.67 -2.52 -5.21
N LEU A 155 -17.04 -2.17 -6.45
CA LEU A 155 -16.17 -2.37 -7.61
C LEU A 155 -14.87 -1.56 -7.53
N ASP A 156 -14.94 -0.31 -7.07
CA ASP A 156 -13.74 0.52 -6.86
C ASP A 156 -12.81 -0.09 -5.80
N TRP A 157 -13.38 -0.64 -4.72
CA TRP A 157 -12.60 -1.36 -3.72
C TRP A 157 -11.97 -2.64 -4.27
N PHE A 158 -12.67 -3.42 -5.10
CA PHE A 158 -12.08 -4.59 -5.76
C PHE A 158 -10.90 -4.22 -6.65
N LEU A 159 -11.00 -3.09 -7.35
CA LEU A 159 -9.97 -2.54 -8.19
C LEU A 159 -8.76 -2.07 -7.37
N LEU A 160 -8.98 -1.49 -6.19
CA LEU A 160 -7.91 -1.19 -5.24
C LEU A 160 -7.20 -2.47 -4.78
N LEU A 161 -7.97 -3.50 -4.40
CA LEU A 161 -7.44 -4.77 -3.92
C LEU A 161 -6.60 -5.51 -4.96
N THR A 162 -6.91 -5.43 -6.27
CA THR A 162 -6.10 -6.11 -7.31
C THR A 162 -4.72 -5.47 -7.48
N ARG A 163 -4.59 -4.20 -7.07
CA ARG A 163 -3.36 -3.41 -7.21
C ARG A 163 -2.49 -3.47 -5.95
N MET A 164 -3.04 -3.79 -4.79
CA MET A 164 -2.28 -3.95 -3.54
C MET A 164 -1.24 -5.07 -3.68
N GLY A 165 0.02 -4.69 -3.93
CA GLY A 165 1.15 -5.63 -4.11
C GLY A 165 1.98 -5.40 -5.38
N LYS A 166 1.50 -4.59 -6.34
CA LYS A 166 2.24 -4.22 -7.56
C LYS A 166 2.93 -2.84 -7.39
N SER A 167 4.07 -2.62 -8.06
CA SER A 167 4.84 -1.37 -7.95
C SER A 167 4.02 -0.17 -8.47
N TYR A 168 3.86 0.85 -7.63
CA TYR A 168 2.99 2.01 -7.88
C TYR A 168 3.60 3.02 -8.89
N VAL A 169 3.07 3.15 -10.11
CA VAL A 169 2.93 4.35 -11.01
C VAL A 169 2.03 3.96 -12.23
N PRO A 170 1.19 4.82 -12.83
CA PRO A 170 0.67 6.13 -12.41
C PRO A 170 -0.71 6.00 -11.73
N ALA A 171 -1.33 7.14 -11.40
CA ALA A 171 -2.61 7.22 -10.69
C ALA A 171 -3.62 6.19 -11.24
N ALA A 172 -4.08 5.34 -10.32
CA ALA A 172 -5.13 4.37 -10.54
C ALA A 172 -6.29 5.01 -11.32
N LEU A 173 -6.56 4.54 -12.55
CA LEU A 173 -7.80 4.90 -13.24
C LEU A 173 -8.97 4.52 -12.32
N PRO A 174 -9.90 5.45 -12.04
CA PRO A 174 -11.08 5.16 -11.22
C PRO A 174 -11.96 4.14 -11.93
N GLN A 175 -12.79 3.41 -11.18
CA GLN A 175 -13.72 2.42 -11.77
C GLN A 175 -14.69 3.05 -12.79
N SER A 176 -14.91 4.37 -12.73
CA SER A 176 -15.65 5.13 -13.74
C SER A 176 -14.97 5.17 -15.12
N CYS A 177 -13.64 4.93 -15.19
CA CYS A 177 -12.88 4.83 -16.44
C CYS A 177 -12.81 3.41 -17.02
N LEU A 178 -13.39 2.41 -16.35
CA LEU A 178 -13.43 1.04 -16.85
C LEU A 178 -14.62 0.84 -17.81
N SER A 179 -14.43 0.01 -18.84
CA SER A 179 -15.53 -0.45 -19.67
C SER A 179 -16.40 -1.48 -18.93
N TYR A 180 -17.64 -1.67 -19.39
CA TYR A 180 -18.55 -2.71 -18.87
C TYR A 180 -17.88 -4.10 -18.83
N ALA A 181 -17.13 -4.45 -19.88
CA ALA A 181 -16.40 -5.71 -19.97
C ALA A 181 -15.32 -5.83 -18.87
N GLN A 182 -14.58 -4.74 -18.62
CA GLN A 182 -13.55 -4.72 -17.57
C GLN A 182 -14.17 -4.81 -16.16
N ARG A 183 -15.31 -4.16 -15.93
CA ARG A 183 -16.06 -4.28 -14.65
C ARG A 183 -16.59 -5.69 -14.44
N THR A 184 -17.13 -6.30 -15.50
CA THR A 184 -17.58 -7.70 -15.50
C THR A 184 -16.44 -8.66 -15.18
N GLN A 185 -15.29 -8.49 -15.83
CA GLN A 185 -14.11 -9.32 -15.55
C GLN A 185 -13.66 -9.17 -14.09
N LEU A 186 -13.59 -7.94 -13.56
CA LEU A 186 -13.21 -7.70 -12.18
C LEU A 186 -14.19 -8.37 -11.19
N ALA A 187 -15.50 -8.27 -11.46
CA ALA A 187 -16.52 -8.93 -10.65
C ALA A 187 -16.39 -10.46 -10.72
N GLN A 188 -16.14 -11.02 -11.90
CA GLN A 188 -15.93 -12.45 -12.12
C GLN A 188 -14.72 -12.98 -11.35
N GLU A 189 -13.57 -12.30 -11.48
CA GLU A 189 -12.34 -12.67 -10.78
C GLU A 189 -12.57 -12.70 -9.27
N ARG A 190 -13.31 -11.72 -8.75
CA ARG A 190 -13.66 -11.65 -7.33
C ARG A 190 -14.60 -12.77 -6.90
N PHE A 191 -15.60 -13.09 -7.70
CA PHE A 191 -16.50 -14.22 -7.46
C PHE A 191 -15.71 -15.52 -7.30
N ASN A 192 -14.83 -15.80 -8.26
CA ASN A 192 -14.03 -17.03 -8.30
C ASN A 192 -13.08 -17.15 -7.09
N LEU A 193 -12.56 -16.02 -6.58
CA LEU A 193 -11.72 -16.02 -5.38
C LEU A 193 -12.50 -16.34 -4.10
N LEU A 194 -13.79 -16.03 -4.08
CA LEU A 194 -14.66 -16.24 -2.92
C LEU A 194 -15.26 -17.65 -2.91
N ASP A 195 -15.64 -18.17 -4.08
CA ASP A 195 -16.14 -19.52 -4.32
C ASP A 195 -15.03 -20.58 -4.24
N LYS A 196 -14.53 -20.81 -3.03
CA LYS A 196 -13.42 -21.76 -2.79
C LYS A 196 -13.84 -23.22 -3.00
N ASN A 197 -15.09 -23.55 -2.69
CA ASN A 197 -15.67 -24.87 -2.86
C ASN A 197 -16.11 -25.12 -4.32
N LYS A 198 -16.04 -24.10 -5.18
CA LYS A 198 -16.32 -24.18 -6.62
C LYS A 198 -17.72 -24.73 -6.91
N ASP A 199 -18.71 -24.40 -6.07
CA ASP A 199 -20.10 -24.80 -6.29
C ASP A 199 -20.87 -23.81 -7.19
N GLY A 200 -20.18 -22.82 -7.76
CA GLY A 200 -20.73 -21.81 -8.66
C GLY A 200 -21.64 -20.81 -7.95
N LYS A 201 -21.59 -20.76 -6.61
CA LYS A 201 -22.53 -20.01 -5.77
C LYS A 201 -21.83 -19.45 -4.54
N LEU A 202 -22.09 -18.19 -4.20
CA LEU A 202 -21.56 -17.57 -2.99
C LEU A 202 -22.56 -17.73 -1.84
N SER A 203 -22.18 -18.49 -0.82
CA SER A 203 -22.94 -18.58 0.43
C SER A 203 -22.61 -17.41 1.37
N ARG A 204 -23.39 -17.24 2.45
CA ARG A 204 -23.05 -16.28 3.53
C ARG A 204 -21.65 -16.51 4.12
N ARG A 205 -21.14 -17.75 4.12
CA ARG A 205 -19.78 -18.05 4.60
C ARG A 205 -18.72 -17.52 3.64
N ASP A 206 -18.98 -17.58 2.33
CA ASP A 206 -18.07 -17.07 1.30
C ASP A 206 -18.05 -15.55 1.30
N LEU A 207 -19.23 -14.92 1.38
CA LEU A 207 -19.36 -13.47 1.48
C LEU A 207 -18.70 -12.91 2.76
N LYS A 208 -18.71 -13.64 3.88
CA LYS A 208 -17.94 -13.27 5.08
C LYS A 208 -16.43 -13.17 4.83
N LYS A 209 -15.89 -13.91 3.86
CA LYS A 209 -14.46 -13.85 3.49
C LYS A 209 -14.09 -12.54 2.79
N LEU A 210 -15.05 -11.79 2.23
CA LEU A 210 -14.80 -10.43 1.74
C LEU A 210 -14.26 -9.51 2.84
N GLN A 211 -14.33 -9.87 4.12
CA GLN A 211 -14.02 -8.96 5.22
C GLN A 211 -14.77 -7.63 5.06
N TYR A 212 -16.04 -7.68 4.65
CA TYR A 212 -16.87 -6.50 4.35
C TYR A 212 -16.89 -5.46 5.49
N LYS A 213 -16.62 -5.86 6.74
CA LYS A 213 -16.35 -4.95 7.88
C LYS A 213 -15.23 -3.92 7.63
N ARG A 214 -14.45 -4.09 6.56
CA ARG A 214 -13.31 -3.28 6.14
C ARG A 214 -13.59 -2.44 4.90
N MET A 215 -14.79 -2.59 4.34
CA MET A 215 -15.20 -2.12 3.03
C MET A 215 -16.00 -0.83 3.18
N PRO A 216 -15.99 0.07 2.18
CA PRO A 216 -16.89 1.22 2.18
C PRO A 216 -18.35 0.79 2.33
N LEU A 217 -19.14 1.53 3.13
CA LEU A 217 -20.57 1.28 3.37
C LEU A 217 -20.85 -0.16 3.86
N GLU A 218 -20.09 -0.64 4.83
CA GLU A 218 -20.15 -2.03 5.28
C GLU A 218 -21.53 -2.47 5.79
N HIS A 219 -22.35 -1.55 6.32
CA HIS A 219 -23.75 -1.85 6.68
C HIS A 219 -24.62 -2.19 5.50
N CYS A 220 -24.32 -1.64 4.33
CA CYS A 220 -25.08 -1.91 3.13
C CYS A 220 -24.77 -3.29 2.55
N ALA A 221 -23.71 -3.97 3.00
CA ALA A 221 -23.30 -5.26 2.43
C ALA A 221 -24.34 -6.36 2.64
N GLU A 222 -24.86 -6.53 3.86
CA GLU A 222 -25.88 -7.54 4.14
C GLU A 222 -27.20 -7.29 3.37
N PRO A 223 -27.82 -6.10 3.42
CA PRO A 223 -29.04 -5.82 2.65
C PRO A 223 -28.78 -5.88 1.13
N PHE A 224 -27.61 -5.44 0.66
CA PHE A 224 -27.24 -5.55 -0.75
C PHE A 224 -27.21 -7.00 -1.21
N PHE A 225 -26.41 -7.88 -0.59
CA PHE A 225 -26.32 -9.28 -1.05
C PHE A 225 -27.64 -10.03 -0.89
N LYS A 226 -28.45 -9.68 0.10
CA LYS A 226 -29.82 -10.18 0.22
C LYS A 226 -30.70 -9.73 -0.96
N SER A 227 -30.54 -8.50 -1.45
CA SER A 227 -31.26 -8.00 -2.64
C SER A 227 -30.81 -8.68 -3.95
N CYS A 228 -29.59 -9.23 -3.97
CA CYS A 228 -29.05 -9.92 -5.14
C CYS A 228 -29.54 -11.37 -5.28
N ASP A 229 -29.93 -11.99 -4.18
CA ASP A 229 -30.49 -13.35 -4.13
C ASP A 229 -31.98 -13.32 -4.55
N ARG A 230 -32.23 -13.30 -5.86
CA ARG A 230 -33.58 -13.13 -6.43
C ARG A 230 -34.49 -14.32 -6.14
N ASN A 231 -33.92 -15.53 -6.15
CA ASN A 231 -34.65 -16.76 -5.86
C ASN A 231 -34.71 -17.09 -4.35
N LYS A 232 -34.13 -16.24 -3.50
CA LYS A 232 -34.17 -16.31 -2.03
C LYS A 232 -33.62 -17.63 -1.47
N ASN A 233 -32.68 -18.27 -2.17
CA ASN A 233 -32.10 -19.55 -1.76
C ASN A 233 -30.89 -19.38 -0.81
N ARG A 234 -30.60 -18.14 -0.40
CA ARG A 234 -29.46 -17.70 0.45
C ARG A 234 -28.09 -17.88 -0.20
N LYS A 235 -28.04 -18.07 -1.52
CA LYS A 235 -26.81 -18.16 -2.29
C LYS A 235 -26.90 -17.22 -3.49
N VAL A 236 -25.79 -16.56 -3.80
CA VAL A 236 -25.71 -15.66 -4.96
C VAL A 236 -24.95 -16.39 -6.07
N THR A 237 -25.62 -16.65 -7.19
CA THR A 237 -24.98 -17.20 -8.40
C THR A 237 -24.08 -16.17 -9.07
N LEU A 238 -23.22 -16.63 -9.97
CA LEU A 238 -22.36 -15.73 -10.74
C LEU A 238 -23.16 -14.69 -11.54
N LYS A 239 -24.26 -15.11 -12.16
CA LYS A 239 -25.15 -14.22 -12.93
C LYS A 239 -25.82 -13.18 -12.04
N GLU A 240 -26.32 -13.59 -10.87
CA GLU A 240 -26.89 -12.66 -9.89
C GLU A 240 -25.84 -11.68 -9.40
N TRP A 241 -24.62 -12.14 -9.12
CA TRP A 241 -23.49 -11.33 -8.69
C TRP A 241 -23.10 -10.26 -9.72
N THR A 242 -22.93 -10.64 -11.00
CA THR A 242 -22.56 -9.70 -12.06
C THR A 242 -23.68 -8.69 -12.31
N ASN A 243 -24.94 -9.12 -12.36
CA ASN A 243 -26.05 -8.17 -12.53
C ASN A 243 -26.15 -7.20 -11.35
N CYS A 244 -25.98 -7.68 -10.13
CA CYS A 244 -26.09 -6.83 -8.94
C CYS A 244 -24.94 -5.84 -8.81
N LEU A 245 -23.73 -6.21 -9.23
CA LEU A 245 -22.55 -5.37 -9.07
C LEU A 245 -22.30 -4.48 -10.29
N VAL A 246 -22.37 -5.04 -11.49
CA VAL A 246 -22.02 -4.32 -12.72
C VAL A 246 -23.22 -3.50 -13.18
N ASP A 247 -24.35 -4.14 -13.48
CA ASP A 247 -25.51 -3.44 -14.04
C ASP A 247 -26.01 -2.35 -13.10
N ARG A 248 -26.20 -2.66 -11.80
CA ARG A 248 -26.62 -1.63 -10.82
C ARG A 248 -25.60 -0.52 -10.64
N SER A 249 -24.31 -0.79 -10.84
CA SER A 249 -23.29 0.28 -10.82
C SER A 249 -23.39 1.16 -12.06
N GLU A 250 -23.64 0.59 -13.24
CA GLU A 250 -23.89 1.37 -14.47
C GLU A 250 -25.14 2.22 -14.27
N ASP A 251 -26.24 1.63 -13.86
CA ASP A 251 -27.53 2.32 -13.65
C ASP A 251 -27.38 3.48 -12.66
N TRP A 252 -26.77 3.21 -11.50
CA TRP A 252 -26.50 4.24 -10.50
C TRP A 252 -25.62 5.34 -11.06
N PHE A 253 -24.56 4.98 -11.79
CA PHE A 253 -23.61 5.92 -12.35
C PHE A 253 -24.25 6.78 -13.45
N TYR A 254 -24.99 6.19 -14.38
CA TYR A 254 -25.74 6.91 -15.42
C TYR A 254 -26.75 7.87 -14.80
N HIS A 255 -27.53 7.42 -13.81
CA HIS A 255 -28.50 8.27 -13.12
C HIS A 255 -27.82 9.40 -12.34
N PHE A 256 -26.71 9.12 -11.65
CA PHE A 256 -25.94 10.13 -10.93
C PHE A 256 -25.34 11.17 -11.89
N MET A 257 -24.76 10.74 -13.00
CA MET A 257 -24.16 11.62 -13.99
C MET A 257 -25.19 12.45 -14.76
N SER A 258 -26.33 11.86 -15.13
CA SER A 258 -27.38 12.53 -15.90
C SER A 258 -28.17 13.54 -15.06
N VAL A 259 -28.36 13.28 -13.78
CA VAL A 259 -29.23 14.10 -12.91
C VAL A 259 -28.45 15.11 -12.05
N LYS A 260 -27.21 14.80 -11.61
CA LYS A 260 -26.50 15.62 -10.60
C LYS A 260 -25.28 16.40 -11.10
N MET A 261 -24.61 15.96 -12.19
CA MET A 261 -23.28 16.49 -12.57
C MET A 261 -23.23 17.21 -13.93
N GLY A 262 -24.27 17.12 -14.76
CA GLY A 262 -24.43 17.97 -15.96
C GLY A 262 -23.33 17.92 -17.03
N SER A 263 -22.41 16.95 -17.01
CA SER A 263 -21.31 16.81 -17.97
C SER A 263 -21.08 15.36 -18.40
N PRO A 264 -21.01 15.05 -19.72
CA PRO A 264 -20.85 13.66 -20.21
C PRO A 264 -19.41 13.14 -20.21
N LYS A 265 -18.40 13.98 -19.94
CA LYS A 265 -16.99 13.56 -20.10
C LYS A 265 -16.47 12.86 -18.85
N LEU A 266 -16.30 11.55 -18.98
CA LEU A 266 -15.59 10.70 -18.05
C LEU A 266 -14.11 10.62 -18.37
N CYS A 267 -13.30 10.68 -17.33
CA CYS A 267 -11.84 10.68 -17.38
C CYS A 267 -11.34 11.90 -18.16
N THR A 268 -10.87 12.93 -17.44
CA THR A 268 -9.89 13.81 -18.06
C THR A 268 -8.72 12.90 -18.43
N THR A 269 -8.56 12.57 -19.72
CA THR A 269 -7.27 12.11 -20.22
C THR A 269 -6.24 13.03 -19.57
N ILE A 270 -5.16 12.49 -19.05
CA ILE A 270 -3.99 13.29 -18.67
C ILE A 270 -3.43 13.86 -19.99
N LYS A 271 -4.14 14.80 -20.62
CA LYS A 271 -3.68 15.64 -21.71
C LYS A 271 -2.99 16.80 -21.01
N GLY A 272 -1.72 16.61 -20.72
CA GLY A 272 -0.93 17.61 -20.02
C GLY A 272 0.48 17.13 -19.69
N ARG A 273 1.17 16.50 -20.66
CA ARG A 273 2.63 16.36 -20.56
C ARG A 273 3.40 16.14 -21.87
N GLU A 274 2.84 16.48 -23.03
CA GLU A 274 3.57 16.40 -24.32
C GLU A 274 3.47 17.66 -25.19
N GLU A 275 3.10 18.81 -24.64
CA GLU A 275 3.23 20.09 -25.35
C GLU A 275 3.80 21.15 -24.42
N LYS A 276 5.13 21.20 -24.35
CA LYS A 276 5.94 22.42 -24.15
C LYS A 276 7.40 22.05 -24.41
N GLN A 277 7.70 21.88 -25.69
CA GLN A 277 9.05 22.05 -26.21
C GLN A 277 8.92 22.69 -27.59
N THR A 278 8.59 23.97 -27.56
CA THR A 278 8.86 24.93 -28.62
C THR A 278 9.64 26.07 -27.99
#